data_AF-A0A1H6IIQ5-F1
#
_entry.id   AF-A0A1H6IIQ5-F1
#
_cell.length_a   1.000
_cell.length_b   1.000
_cell.length_c   1.000
_cell.angle_alpha   90.00
_cell.angle_beta   90.00
_cell.angle_gamma   90.00
#
_symmetry.space_group_name_H-M   'P 1'
#
loop_
_entity.id
_entity.type
_entity.pdbx_description
1 polymer ?
#
loop_
_entity_poly.entity_id
_entity_poly.type
_entity_poly.pdbx_seq_one_letter_code
_entity_poly.pdbx_strand_id
1 'polypeptide(L)'
;MAEGTGGRLDIVDIAHASGWEVESTIQADVFTKGASRIQVQYSQEDMIENAVKNDGDGDRGALGNHAESKVAQVRYWLTGRPIEAPAAPTRFPEADFTTEPSGWTRPRFIAALEDPGDRAFLAGFLQLMDANGQQPAQGTHARLTFGKRPGGAVFVYPFGRRFPPFKFSIKDGRLMISGCWKGNFKVSGHPGFAEIATLLGQDESGPAKAVPVAGLDPDEVWQIGDRVSRAINR
;
A
#
# COMPACT_ATOMS: atom_id res chain seq x y z
N MET A 1 3.00 -12.35 -10.26
CA MET A 1 3.22 -11.17 -11.13
C MET A 1 2.18 -10.10 -10.75
N ALA A 2 2.40 -9.36 -9.67
CA ALA A 2 1.54 -8.28 -9.16
C ALA A 2 2.32 -7.29 -8.25
N GLU A 3 3.61 -7.06 -8.54
CA GLU A 3 4.51 -6.25 -7.70
C GLU A 3 4.51 -4.74 -8.02
N GLY A 4 3.96 -4.32 -9.16
CA GLY A 4 4.10 -2.95 -9.67
C GLY A 4 3.50 -1.86 -8.78
N THR A 5 2.25 -2.00 -8.36
CA THR A 5 1.57 -0.94 -7.58
C THR A 5 2.04 -0.79 -6.14
N GLY A 6 2.50 -1.89 -5.51
CA GLY A 6 3.00 -1.85 -4.13
C GLY A 6 4.32 -1.09 -4.02
N GLY A 7 5.14 -1.13 -5.07
CA GLY A 7 6.44 -0.46 -5.10
C GLY A 7 6.33 1.06 -5.06
N ARG A 8 5.40 1.65 -5.81
CA ARG A 8 5.27 3.11 -5.88
C ARG A 8 4.79 3.75 -4.56
N LEU A 9 3.76 3.18 -3.94
CA LEU A 9 3.24 3.67 -2.65
C LEU A 9 4.29 3.57 -1.54
N ASP A 10 5.05 2.48 -1.51
CA ASP A 10 6.13 2.28 -0.56
C ASP A 10 7.25 3.32 -0.71
N ILE A 11 7.56 3.76 -1.93
CA ILE A 11 8.58 4.79 -2.18
C ILE A 11 8.12 6.14 -1.63
N VAL A 12 6.84 6.50 -1.83
CA VAL A 12 6.26 7.75 -1.31
C VAL A 12 6.22 7.76 0.22
N ASP A 13 5.82 6.65 0.85
CA ASP A 13 5.82 6.52 2.31
C ASP A 13 7.23 6.64 2.89
N ILE A 14 8.23 6.00 2.26
CA ILE A 14 9.65 6.09 2.65
C ILE A 14 10.16 7.53 2.50
N ALA A 15 9.78 8.22 1.43
CA ALA A 15 10.18 9.60 1.18
C ALA A 15 9.67 10.54 2.29
N HIS A 16 8.38 10.46 2.62
CA HIS A 16 7.79 11.24 3.71
C HIS A 16 8.44 10.92 5.06
N ALA A 17 8.64 9.64 5.39
CA ALA A 17 9.31 9.23 6.63
C ALA A 17 10.76 9.73 6.70
N SER A 18 11.41 9.92 5.55
CA SER A 18 12.78 10.41 5.45
C SER A 18 12.86 11.95 5.29
N GLY A 19 11.73 12.66 5.41
CA GLY A 19 11.66 14.12 5.36
C GLY A 19 11.84 14.70 3.95
N TRP A 20 11.44 13.98 2.91
CA TRP A 20 11.36 14.50 1.55
C TRP A 20 9.96 15.05 1.28
N GLU A 21 9.91 16.14 0.52
CA GLU A 21 8.68 16.63 -0.10
C GLU A 21 8.42 15.84 -1.38
N VAL A 22 7.15 15.55 -1.68
CA VAL A 22 6.77 14.70 -2.80
C VAL A 22 5.74 15.41 -3.67
N GLU A 23 6.06 15.56 -4.95
CA GLU A 23 5.13 15.97 -5.99
C GLU A 23 4.86 14.78 -6.91
N SER A 24 3.62 14.28 -6.88
CA SER A 24 3.21 13.11 -7.66
C SER A 24 2.34 13.49 -8.84
N THR A 25 2.66 12.94 -10.01
CA THR A 25 1.86 13.03 -11.24
C THR A 25 1.38 11.64 -11.66
N ILE A 26 0.64 11.56 -12.76
CA ILE A 26 0.11 10.29 -13.29
C ILE A 26 1.22 9.28 -13.63
N GLN A 27 2.41 9.74 -14.03
CA GLN A 27 3.50 8.91 -14.55
C GLN A 27 4.84 9.12 -13.83
N ALA A 28 4.93 10.07 -12.90
CA ALA A 28 6.18 10.36 -12.23
C ALA A 28 5.98 10.87 -10.82
N ASP A 29 6.93 10.56 -9.94
CA ASP A 29 7.07 11.16 -8.62
C ASP A 29 8.37 11.97 -8.58
N VAL A 30 8.28 13.18 -8.02
CA VAL A 30 9.41 14.07 -7.81
C VAL A 30 9.59 14.27 -6.31
N PHE A 31 10.74 13.86 -5.81
CA PHE A 31 11.12 13.97 -4.41
C PHE A 31 12.14 15.10 -4.25
N THR A 32 11.89 16.03 -3.33
CA THR A 32 12.78 17.17 -3.08
C THR A 32 13.17 17.24 -1.60
N LYS A 33 14.46 17.44 -1.34
CA LYS A 33 14.99 17.67 0.02
C LYS A 33 16.21 18.58 -0.04
N GLY A 34 16.06 19.83 0.40
CA GLY A 34 17.10 20.84 0.26
C GLY A 34 17.42 21.08 -1.22
N ALA A 35 18.69 20.94 -1.60
CA ALA A 35 19.15 21.07 -2.99
C ALA A 35 19.07 19.76 -3.81
N SER A 36 18.74 18.63 -3.18
CA SER A 36 18.64 17.34 -3.85
C SER A 36 17.23 17.10 -4.40
N ARG A 37 17.18 16.55 -5.62
CA ARG A 37 15.95 16.21 -6.32
C ARG A 37 16.05 14.82 -6.94
N ILE A 38 15.08 13.96 -6.67
CA ILE A 38 14.95 12.64 -7.30
C ILE A 38 13.67 12.63 -8.13
N GLN A 39 13.76 12.29 -9.41
CA GLN A 39 12.61 12.09 -10.28
C GLN A 39 12.52 10.62 -10.66
N VAL A 40 11.38 9.99 -10.39
CA VAL A 40 11.10 8.60 -10.72
C VAL A 40 9.96 8.57 -11.72
N GLN A 41 10.16 7.90 -12.86
CA GLN A 41 9.15 7.67 -13.88
C GLN A 41 8.67 6.23 -13.82
N TYR A 42 7.36 6.05 -13.94
CA TYR A 42 6.69 4.77 -13.81
C TYR A 42 6.00 4.38 -15.11
N SER A 43 6.00 3.07 -15.39
CA SER A 43 5.21 2.49 -16.47
C SER A 43 3.71 2.56 -16.17
N GLN A 44 2.89 2.17 -17.14
CA GLN A 44 1.45 2.04 -16.93
C GLN A 44 1.07 1.00 -15.86
N GLU A 45 1.98 0.08 -15.55
CA GLU A 45 1.87 -0.97 -14.52
C GLU A 45 2.53 -0.55 -13.19
N ASP A 46 2.86 0.73 -13.03
CA ASP A 46 3.54 1.30 -11.85
C ASP A 46 4.94 0.73 -11.56
N MET A 47 5.58 0.12 -12.56
CA MET A 47 6.99 -0.31 -12.49
C MET A 47 7.92 0.88 -12.74
N ILE A 48 9.06 0.98 -12.04
CA ILE A 48 10.04 2.05 -12.30
C ILE A 48 10.67 1.84 -13.68
N GLU A 49 10.34 2.73 -14.62
CA GLU A 49 10.97 2.79 -15.93
C GLU A 49 12.31 3.51 -15.86
N ASN A 50 12.36 4.63 -15.15
CA ASN A 50 13.53 5.47 -15.06
C ASN A 50 13.58 6.17 -13.70
N ALA A 51 14.76 6.44 -13.18
CA ALA A 51 14.91 7.38 -12.09
C ALA A 51 16.21 8.17 -12.21
N VAL A 52 16.14 9.46 -11.88
CA VAL A 52 17.25 10.40 -11.94
C VAL A 52 17.36 11.10 -10.59
N LYS A 53 18.54 11.08 -9.98
CA LYS A 53 18.89 11.90 -8.83
C LYS A 53 19.80 13.03 -9.30
N ASN A 54 19.46 14.26 -8.93
CA ASN A 54 20.31 15.43 -9.05
C ASN A 54 20.62 15.92 -7.64
N ASP A 55 21.89 15.97 -7.27
CA ASP A 55 22.32 16.59 -6.04
C ASP A 55 22.77 18.05 -6.30
N GLY A 56 22.67 18.89 -5.28
CA GLY A 56 23.05 20.31 -5.37
C GLY A 56 24.50 20.56 -5.79
N ASP A 57 25.36 19.55 -5.64
CA ASP A 57 26.78 19.59 -6.01
C ASP A 57 27.04 19.21 -7.48
N GLY A 58 25.99 19.01 -8.29
CA GLY A 58 26.10 18.65 -9.71
C GLY A 58 26.32 17.16 -9.98
N ASP A 59 26.30 16.33 -8.94
CA ASP A 59 26.33 14.88 -9.09
C ASP A 59 24.98 14.36 -9.61
N ARG A 60 25.04 13.47 -10.61
CA ARG A 60 23.86 12.99 -11.35
C ARG A 60 23.88 11.47 -11.45
N GLY A 61 22.99 10.84 -10.68
CA GLY A 61 22.72 9.41 -10.77
C GLY A 61 21.54 9.14 -11.72
N ALA A 62 21.71 8.26 -12.71
CA ALA A 62 20.63 7.78 -13.57
C ALA A 62 20.58 6.25 -13.58
N LEU A 63 19.37 5.69 -13.54
CA LEU A 63 19.16 4.24 -13.53
C LEU A 63 18.95 3.66 -14.94
N GLY A 64 19.72 2.62 -15.29
CA GLY A 64 19.57 1.85 -16.53
C GLY A 64 18.47 0.77 -16.48
N ASN A 65 18.24 0.06 -17.58
CA ASN A 65 17.04 -0.77 -17.87
C ASN A 65 16.77 -2.01 -16.98
N HIS A 66 17.50 -2.29 -15.90
CA HIS A 66 17.29 -3.50 -15.08
C HIS A 66 16.36 -3.23 -13.89
N ALA A 67 15.22 -3.94 -13.80
CA ALA A 67 14.11 -3.57 -12.91
C ALA A 67 14.33 -3.86 -11.41
N GLU A 68 14.95 -5.00 -11.06
CA GLU A 68 15.12 -5.40 -9.64
C GLU A 68 16.08 -4.49 -8.86
N SER A 69 17.04 -3.83 -9.53
CA SER A 69 17.96 -2.87 -8.90
C SER A 69 17.37 -1.46 -8.77
N LYS A 70 16.28 -1.13 -9.47
CA LYS A 70 15.76 0.25 -9.50
C LYS A 70 15.08 0.67 -8.22
N VAL A 71 14.20 -0.18 -7.68
CA VAL A 71 13.48 0.10 -6.43
C VAL A 71 14.47 0.21 -5.28
N ALA A 72 15.44 -0.70 -5.24
CA ALA A 72 16.53 -0.68 -4.28
C ALA A 72 17.33 0.63 -4.32
N GLN A 73 17.70 1.08 -5.53
CA GLN A 73 18.46 2.31 -5.72
C GLN A 73 17.68 3.57 -5.32
N VAL A 74 16.40 3.65 -5.66
CA VAL A 74 15.56 4.80 -5.27
C VAL A 74 15.42 4.87 -3.74
N ARG A 75 15.25 3.71 -3.08
CA ARG A 75 15.25 3.65 -1.61
C ARG A 75 16.60 4.08 -1.02
N TYR A 76 17.71 3.65 -1.62
CA TYR A 76 19.04 4.11 -1.20
C TYR A 76 19.15 5.63 -1.30
N TRP A 77 18.70 6.24 -2.39
CA TRP A 77 18.74 7.68 -2.57
C TRP A 77 17.87 8.45 -1.57
N LEU A 78 16.70 7.91 -1.22
CA LEU A 78 15.79 8.54 -0.25
C LEU A 78 16.28 8.42 1.20
N THR A 79 16.94 7.32 1.55
CA THR A 79 17.31 6.98 2.93
C THR A 79 18.79 7.17 3.27
N GLY A 80 19.67 7.21 2.25
CA GLY A 80 21.12 7.25 2.40
C GLY A 80 21.74 5.95 2.92
N ARG A 81 21.00 4.84 2.95
CA ARG A 81 21.46 3.55 3.52
C ARG A 81 21.59 2.48 2.44
N PRO A 82 22.80 1.92 2.21
CA PRO A 82 22.94 0.78 1.29
C PRO A 82 22.15 -0.42 1.83
N ILE A 83 21.57 -1.20 0.93
CA ILE A 83 20.94 -2.48 1.31
C ILE A 83 22.09 -3.42 1.71
N GLU A 84 22.11 -3.88 2.96
CA GLU A 84 23.04 -4.92 3.40
C GLU A 84 22.86 -6.15 2.50
N ALA A 85 23.92 -6.51 1.78
CA ALA A 85 23.96 -7.76 1.03
C ALA A 85 23.89 -8.93 2.02
N PRO A 86 23.11 -10.00 1.74
CA PRO A 86 23.05 -11.15 2.61
C PRO A 86 24.43 -11.82 2.69
N ALA A 87 24.94 -12.02 3.91
CA ALA A 87 26.20 -12.71 4.15
C ALA A 87 26.14 -14.15 3.61
N ALA A 88 27.21 -14.58 2.92
CA ALA A 88 27.32 -15.92 2.34
C ALA A 88 27.26 -17.03 3.42
N PRO A 89 26.68 -18.21 3.13
CA PRO A 89 26.38 -19.19 4.16
C PRO A 89 27.61 -20.05 4.49
N THR A 90 28.05 -20.02 5.74
CA THR A 90 28.91 -21.06 6.31
C THR A 90 28.06 -22.26 6.75
N ARG A 91 28.42 -23.45 6.29
CA ARG A 91 27.75 -24.74 6.56
C ARG A 91 27.77 -25.13 8.04
N PHE A 92 26.69 -25.82 8.47
CA PHE A 92 26.46 -26.83 9.55
C PHE A 92 25.21 -26.53 10.42
N PRO A 93 24.54 -27.53 11.06
CA PRO A 93 23.32 -28.18 10.53
C PRO A 93 22.05 -27.96 11.38
N GLU A 94 20.90 -28.21 10.75
CA GLU A 94 19.58 -28.56 11.33
C GLU A 94 19.17 -27.94 12.69
N ALA A 95 18.47 -26.81 12.64
CA ALA A 95 17.16 -26.61 13.25
C ALA A 95 16.64 -25.20 12.92
N ASP A 96 15.33 -25.12 12.67
CA ASP A 96 14.46 -23.94 12.57
C ASP A 96 15.08 -22.58 12.90
N PHE A 97 15.01 -21.62 11.96
CA PHE A 97 14.35 -20.32 12.11
C PHE A 97 14.28 -19.66 10.72
N THR A 98 13.08 -19.60 10.17
CA THR A 98 12.79 -18.90 8.91
C THR A 98 12.99 -17.40 9.08
N THR A 99 13.75 -16.79 8.19
CA THR A 99 13.88 -15.35 8.01
C THR A 99 12.48 -14.73 7.89
N GLU A 100 12.03 -13.97 8.88
CA GLU A 100 10.68 -13.41 8.85
C GLU A 100 10.52 -12.42 7.68
N PRO A 101 9.53 -12.59 6.78
CA PRO A 101 9.25 -11.62 5.75
C PRO A 101 8.79 -10.31 6.40
N SER A 102 9.42 -9.20 6.03
CA SER A 102 9.25 -7.85 6.62
C SER A 102 7.88 -7.18 6.36
N GLY A 103 6.93 -7.88 5.74
CA GLY A 103 5.58 -7.39 5.41
C GLY A 103 4.49 -7.98 6.31
N TRP A 104 3.33 -7.32 6.35
CA TRP A 104 2.14 -7.92 6.95
C TRP A 104 1.73 -9.17 6.16
N THR A 105 1.42 -10.26 6.88
CA THR A 105 0.75 -11.44 6.33
C THR A 105 -0.65 -11.53 6.95
N ARG A 106 -1.59 -12.21 6.28
CA ARG A 106 -2.95 -12.42 6.83
C ARG A 106 -2.93 -13.00 8.25
N PRO A 107 -2.18 -14.08 8.57
CA PRO A 107 -2.12 -14.60 9.93
C PRO A 107 -1.55 -13.62 10.94
N ARG A 108 -0.48 -12.89 10.59
CA ARG A 108 0.12 -11.88 11.49
C ARG A 108 -0.79 -10.70 11.74
N PHE A 109 -1.51 -10.23 10.71
CA PHE A 109 -2.44 -9.11 10.84
C PHE A 109 -3.61 -9.48 11.77
N ILE A 110 -4.15 -10.70 11.65
CA ILE A 110 -5.18 -11.21 12.57
C ILE A 110 -4.63 -11.35 14.00
N ALA A 111 -3.41 -11.89 14.16
CA ALA A 111 -2.80 -12.10 15.47
C ALA A 111 -2.50 -10.79 16.22
N ALA A 112 -2.29 -9.69 15.49
CA ALA A 112 -2.03 -8.37 16.06
C ALA A 112 -3.28 -7.64 16.58
N LEU A 113 -4.49 -8.16 16.30
CA LEU A 113 -5.72 -7.65 16.89
C LEU A 113 -5.88 -8.20 18.31
N GLU A 114 -6.20 -7.35 19.28
CA GLU A 114 -6.41 -7.75 20.67
C GLU A 114 -7.90 -7.95 20.99
N ASP A 115 -8.78 -7.20 20.32
CA ASP A 115 -10.22 -7.24 20.54
C ASP A 115 -10.90 -8.43 19.82
N PRO A 116 -11.67 -9.28 20.52
CA PRO A 116 -12.37 -10.41 19.90
C PRO A 116 -13.43 -10.02 18.87
N GLY A 117 -14.11 -8.89 19.05
CA GLY A 117 -15.12 -8.39 18.12
C GLY A 117 -14.48 -7.93 16.81
N ASP A 118 -13.37 -7.21 16.89
CA ASP A 118 -12.56 -6.80 15.73
C ASP A 118 -12.02 -8.04 14.96
N ARG A 119 -11.58 -9.08 15.69
CA ARG A 119 -11.17 -10.36 15.07
C ARG A 119 -12.33 -11.06 14.37
N ALA A 120 -13.51 -11.10 14.97
CA ALA A 120 -14.70 -11.71 14.39
C ALA A 120 -15.16 -10.96 13.13
N PHE A 121 -15.20 -9.63 13.19
CA PHE A 121 -15.48 -8.77 12.04
C PHE A 121 -14.50 -9.08 10.89
N LEU A 122 -13.19 -9.05 11.17
CA LEU A 122 -12.18 -9.31 10.14
C LEU A 122 -12.29 -10.72 9.57
N ALA A 123 -12.59 -11.73 10.40
CA ALA A 123 -12.78 -13.10 9.95
C ALA A 123 -13.97 -13.21 8.97
N GLY A 124 -15.12 -12.62 9.29
CA GLY A 124 -16.27 -12.56 8.39
C GLY A 124 -15.96 -11.83 7.09
N PHE A 125 -15.30 -10.67 7.19
CA PHE A 125 -14.88 -9.91 6.01
C PHE A 125 -13.93 -10.71 5.11
N LEU A 126 -12.97 -11.42 5.70
CA LEU A 126 -12.02 -12.23 4.94
C LEU A 126 -12.68 -13.44 4.27
N GLN A 127 -13.77 -14.00 4.81
CA GLN A 127 -14.55 -15.03 4.12
C GLN A 127 -15.20 -14.48 2.84
N LEU A 128 -15.73 -13.24 2.88
CA LEU A 128 -16.27 -12.56 1.71
C LEU A 128 -15.18 -12.31 0.65
N MET A 129 -13.98 -11.95 1.09
CA MET A 129 -12.80 -11.82 0.22
C MET A 129 -12.41 -13.14 -0.44
N ASP A 130 -12.42 -14.24 0.31
CA ASP A 130 -12.09 -15.57 -0.20
C ASP A 130 -13.14 -16.06 -1.20
N ALA A 131 -14.43 -15.82 -0.91
CA ALA A 131 -15.54 -16.10 -1.82
C ALA A 131 -15.43 -15.27 -3.11
N ASN A 132 -15.10 -13.98 -3.00
CA ASN A 132 -14.77 -13.15 -4.14
C ASN A 132 -13.62 -13.78 -4.93
N GLY A 133 -12.57 -14.24 -4.24
CA GLY A 133 -11.41 -14.99 -4.73
C GLY A 133 -11.70 -16.05 -5.79
N GLN A 134 -12.84 -16.73 -5.66
CA GLN A 134 -13.29 -17.79 -6.56
C GLN A 134 -14.00 -17.28 -7.83
N GLN A 135 -14.35 -16.00 -7.88
CA GLN A 135 -15.00 -15.38 -9.03
C GLN A 135 -13.96 -14.84 -10.03
N PRO A 136 -14.31 -14.71 -11.32
CA PRO A 136 -13.44 -14.10 -12.32
C PRO A 136 -12.94 -12.71 -11.88
N ALA A 137 -11.64 -12.47 -12.04
CA ALA A 137 -11.06 -11.16 -11.76
C ALA A 137 -11.55 -10.12 -12.79
N GLN A 138 -11.78 -8.90 -12.32
CA GLN A 138 -12.16 -7.74 -13.15
C GLN A 138 -10.99 -6.75 -13.30
N GLY A 139 -9.83 -7.09 -12.76
CA GLY A 139 -8.58 -6.36 -12.92
C GLY A 139 -7.39 -7.23 -12.58
N THR A 140 -6.19 -6.65 -12.58
CA THR A 140 -4.92 -7.37 -12.42
C THR A 140 -4.36 -7.32 -10.99
N HIS A 141 -5.01 -6.60 -10.07
CA HIS A 141 -4.50 -6.42 -8.72
C HIS A 141 -4.77 -7.63 -7.84
N ALA A 142 -3.84 -7.90 -6.92
CA ALA A 142 -4.10 -8.78 -5.80
C ALA A 142 -5.26 -8.21 -4.97
N ARG A 143 -6.22 -9.05 -4.63
CA ARG A 143 -7.47 -8.65 -3.93
C ARG A 143 -7.21 -8.10 -2.53
N LEU A 144 -6.10 -8.50 -1.92
CA LEU A 144 -5.55 -7.92 -0.71
C LEU A 144 -4.09 -7.56 -0.96
N THR A 145 -3.73 -6.32 -0.65
CA THR A 145 -2.33 -5.88 -0.65
C THR A 145 -1.95 -5.41 0.74
N PHE A 146 -0.89 -5.99 1.27
CA PHE A 146 -0.38 -5.73 2.62
C PHE A 146 0.71 -4.66 2.57
N GLY A 147 0.56 -3.58 3.35
CA GLY A 147 1.63 -2.61 3.60
C GLY A 147 2.77 -3.20 4.46
N LYS A 148 3.85 -2.43 4.64
CA LYS A 148 5.01 -2.83 5.46
C LYS A 148 4.89 -2.39 6.92
N ARG A 149 5.46 -3.18 7.83
CA ARG A 149 5.61 -2.91 9.27
C ARG A 149 6.67 -1.82 9.56
N PRO A 150 6.66 -1.12 10.72
CA PRO A 150 5.76 -1.28 11.88
C PRO A 150 4.39 -0.62 11.71
N GLY A 151 4.24 0.27 10.72
CA GLY A 151 2.94 0.76 10.24
C GLY A 151 2.31 -0.20 9.23
N GLY A 152 1.44 0.32 8.36
CA GLY A 152 0.92 -0.43 7.23
C GLY A 152 -0.57 -0.74 7.33
N ALA A 153 -1.22 -0.67 6.17
CA ALA A 153 -2.62 -0.96 6.01
C ALA A 153 -2.80 -2.14 5.06
N VAL A 154 -3.92 -2.84 5.19
CA VAL A 154 -4.38 -3.85 4.24
C VAL A 154 -5.36 -3.18 3.30
N PHE A 155 -4.93 -2.99 2.06
CA PHE A 155 -5.79 -2.43 1.02
C PHE A 155 -6.66 -3.52 0.42
N VAL A 156 -7.94 -3.22 0.29
CA VAL A 156 -8.92 -4.14 -0.26
C VAL A 156 -9.18 -3.77 -1.72
N TYR A 157 -9.05 -4.74 -2.62
CA TYR A 157 -9.30 -4.57 -4.05
C TYR A 157 -10.39 -5.56 -4.49
N PRO A 158 -11.68 -5.20 -4.35
CA PRO A 158 -12.77 -6.07 -4.79
C PRO A 158 -12.59 -6.48 -6.25
N PHE A 159 -12.68 -7.78 -6.54
CA PHE A 159 -12.45 -8.36 -7.87
C PHE A 159 -11.09 -8.05 -8.51
N GLY A 160 -10.10 -7.59 -7.73
CA GLY A 160 -8.79 -7.20 -8.24
C GLY A 160 -8.80 -5.93 -9.10
N ARG A 161 -9.82 -5.07 -8.94
CA ARG A 161 -9.88 -3.76 -9.63
C ARG A 161 -8.71 -2.86 -9.23
N ARG A 162 -8.47 -1.81 -10.02
CA ARG A 162 -7.25 -1.00 -9.95
C ARG A 162 -7.13 -0.15 -8.69
N PHE A 163 -8.22 0.47 -8.25
CA PHE A 163 -8.24 1.39 -7.12
C PHE A 163 -9.05 0.81 -5.95
N PRO A 164 -8.52 0.87 -4.72
CA PRO A 164 -9.19 0.33 -3.54
C PRO A 164 -10.21 1.34 -2.99
N PRO A 165 -11.40 0.91 -2.56
CA PRO A 165 -12.37 1.78 -1.90
C PRO A 165 -11.91 2.21 -0.49
N PHE A 166 -11.24 1.32 0.24
CA PHE A 166 -10.80 1.52 1.62
C PHE A 166 -9.62 0.60 1.99
N LYS A 167 -9.09 0.81 3.19
CA LYS A 167 -8.02 0.02 3.80
C LYS A 167 -8.29 -0.23 5.28
N PHE A 168 -7.82 -1.37 5.76
CA PHE A 168 -7.77 -1.68 7.20
C PHE A 168 -6.41 -1.36 7.78
N SER A 169 -6.34 -0.95 9.03
CA SER A 169 -5.10 -0.76 9.78
C SER A 169 -5.29 -1.18 11.23
N ILE A 170 -4.21 -1.36 11.96
CA ILE A 170 -4.26 -1.68 13.38
C ILE A 170 -3.73 -0.48 14.16
N LYS A 171 -4.47 -0.05 15.17
CA LYS A 171 -4.05 0.99 16.10
C LYS A 171 -4.37 0.52 17.52
N ASP A 172 -3.36 0.45 18.37
CA ASP A 172 -3.51 0.06 19.78
C ASP A 172 -4.29 -1.26 19.95
N GLY A 173 -3.96 -2.27 19.13
CA GLY A 173 -4.63 -3.58 19.14
C GLY A 173 -6.04 -3.61 18.53
N ARG A 174 -6.58 -2.46 18.10
CA ARG A 174 -7.91 -2.33 17.48
C ARG A 174 -7.84 -2.34 15.96
N LEU A 175 -8.85 -2.94 15.33
CA LEU A 175 -9.03 -2.85 13.89
C LEU A 175 -9.69 -1.52 13.52
N MET A 176 -9.03 -0.81 12.60
CA MET A 176 -9.46 0.47 12.10
C MET A 176 -9.73 0.37 10.60
N ILE A 177 -10.72 1.10 10.11
CA ILE A 177 -11.05 1.25 8.69
C ILE A 177 -10.91 2.73 8.29
N SER A 178 -10.39 2.97 7.08
CA SER A 178 -10.33 4.29 6.47
C SER A 178 -10.55 4.18 4.97
N GLY A 179 -11.26 5.13 4.37
CA GLY A 179 -11.39 5.16 2.92
C GLY A 179 -10.16 5.69 2.21
N CYS A 180 -10.12 5.45 0.91
CA CYS A 180 -8.98 5.79 0.06
C CYS A 180 -9.17 7.11 -0.73
N TRP A 181 -10.21 7.89 -0.46
CA TRP A 181 -10.51 9.14 -1.18
C TRP A 181 -9.48 10.26 -0.97
N LYS A 182 -8.62 10.14 0.03
CA LYS A 182 -7.41 10.97 0.21
C LYS A 182 -6.10 10.17 0.16
N GLY A 183 -6.15 8.88 -0.19
CA GLY A 183 -4.94 8.12 -0.55
C GLY A 183 -4.53 8.58 -1.93
N ASN A 184 -3.25 8.91 -2.14
CA ASN A 184 -2.65 9.48 -3.35
C ASN A 184 -2.83 8.60 -4.61
N PHE A 185 -4.07 8.35 -5.00
CA PHE A 185 -4.50 7.57 -6.14
C PHE A 185 -4.99 8.53 -7.21
N LYS A 186 -5.03 8.10 -8.47
CA LYS A 186 -5.60 8.91 -9.57
C LYS A 186 -7.07 9.29 -9.36
N VAL A 187 -7.75 8.58 -8.45
CA VAL A 187 -9.16 8.75 -8.12
C VAL A 187 -9.38 9.54 -6.82
N SER A 188 -8.34 10.12 -6.21
CA SER A 188 -8.53 10.94 -4.99
C SER A 188 -9.58 12.04 -5.23
N GLY A 189 -10.51 12.20 -4.28
CA GLY A 189 -11.62 13.14 -4.38
C GLY A 189 -12.75 12.73 -5.34
N HIS A 190 -12.74 11.51 -5.89
CA HIS A 190 -13.82 11.04 -6.76
C HIS A 190 -15.15 10.91 -5.99
N PRO A 191 -16.28 11.42 -6.51
CA PRO A 191 -17.58 11.39 -5.80
C PRO A 191 -18.10 9.97 -5.54
N GLY A 192 -17.61 8.98 -6.30
CA GLY A 192 -17.90 7.56 -6.06
C GLY A 192 -17.50 7.04 -4.67
N PHE A 193 -16.71 7.78 -3.89
CA PHE A 193 -16.39 7.45 -2.50
C PHE A 193 -17.47 7.87 -1.48
N ALA A 194 -18.50 8.61 -1.88
CA ALA A 194 -19.51 9.15 -0.96
C ALA A 194 -20.22 8.08 -0.10
N GLU A 195 -20.52 6.91 -0.67
CA GLU A 195 -21.16 5.81 0.07
C GLU A 195 -20.27 5.28 1.20
N ILE A 196 -18.98 5.05 0.94
CA ILE A 196 -18.06 4.57 2.00
C ILE A 196 -17.76 5.69 3.00
N ALA A 197 -17.73 6.96 2.59
CA ALA A 197 -17.58 8.07 3.53
C ALA A 197 -18.77 8.13 4.49
N THR A 198 -20.00 8.04 3.96
CA THR A 198 -21.24 8.02 4.74
C THR A 198 -21.27 6.86 5.74
N LEU A 199 -20.91 5.65 5.31
CA LEU A 199 -20.82 4.48 6.19
C LEU A 199 -19.87 4.72 7.38
N LEU A 200 -18.77 5.44 7.14
CA LEU A 200 -17.77 5.76 8.15
C LEU A 200 -18.11 7.03 8.97
N GLY A 201 -19.30 7.60 8.79
CA GLY A 201 -19.72 8.84 9.45
C GLY A 201 -18.90 10.06 9.00
N GLN A 202 -18.44 10.07 7.76
CA GLN A 202 -17.52 11.05 7.19
C GLN A 202 -18.05 11.61 5.85
N ASP A 203 -17.34 12.59 5.32
CA ASP A 203 -17.59 13.23 4.04
C ASP A 203 -16.37 12.99 3.12
N GLU A 204 -16.59 12.57 1.87
CA GLU A 204 -15.52 12.25 0.92
C GLU A 204 -14.72 13.47 0.47
N SER A 205 -15.28 14.68 0.60
CA SER A 205 -14.55 15.92 0.39
C SER A 205 -13.57 16.21 1.54
N GLY A 206 -13.88 15.70 2.74
CA GLY A 206 -13.11 15.87 3.98
C GLY A 206 -11.96 14.87 4.17
N PRO A 207 -11.28 14.92 5.33
CA PRO A 207 -10.18 14.01 5.64
C PRO A 207 -10.68 12.57 5.79
N ALA A 208 -9.94 11.60 5.23
CA ALA A 208 -10.22 10.17 5.39
C ALA A 208 -9.65 9.64 6.72
N LYS A 209 -10.35 9.88 7.83
CA LYS A 209 -9.92 9.44 9.16
C LYS A 209 -10.12 7.94 9.33
N ALA A 210 -9.16 7.31 9.99
CA ALA A 210 -9.31 5.93 10.46
C ALA A 210 -10.26 5.89 11.66
N VAL A 211 -11.31 5.08 11.55
CA VAL A 211 -12.32 4.87 12.60
C VAL A 211 -12.36 3.40 13.01
N PRO A 212 -12.75 3.06 14.26
CA PRO A 212 -12.90 1.68 14.68
C PRO A 212 -13.95 0.96 13.84
N VAL A 213 -13.78 -0.34 13.60
CA VAL A 213 -14.81 -1.17 12.95
C VAL A 213 -15.96 -1.57 13.87
N ALA A 214 -15.84 -1.27 15.17
CA ALA A 214 -16.84 -1.63 16.16
C ALA A 214 -18.23 -1.08 15.78
N GLY A 215 -19.22 -1.97 15.67
CA GLY A 215 -20.58 -1.64 15.27
C GLY A 215 -20.84 -1.67 13.76
N LEU A 216 -19.82 -1.92 12.93
CA LEU A 216 -20.00 -2.15 11.49
C LEU A 216 -20.30 -3.63 11.21
N ASP A 217 -21.09 -3.87 10.15
CA ASP A 217 -21.35 -5.20 9.62
C ASP A 217 -20.36 -5.52 8.47
N PRO A 218 -19.64 -6.66 8.51
CA PRO A 218 -18.69 -7.02 7.46
C PRO A 218 -19.34 -7.21 6.08
N ASP A 219 -20.58 -7.71 6.00
CA ASP A 219 -21.32 -7.87 4.75
C ASP A 219 -21.68 -6.51 4.14
N GLU A 220 -22.14 -5.57 4.98
CA GLU A 220 -22.47 -4.21 4.54
C GLU A 220 -21.23 -3.48 4.03
N VAL A 221 -20.12 -3.54 4.79
CA VAL A 221 -18.83 -2.95 4.41
C VAL A 221 -18.33 -3.54 3.08
N TRP A 222 -18.48 -4.86 2.87
CA TRP A 222 -18.13 -5.50 1.61
C TRP A 222 -18.99 -5.04 0.44
N GLN A 223 -20.32 -4.99 0.61
CA GLN A 223 -21.25 -4.58 -0.44
C GLN A 223 -21.02 -3.12 -0.87
N ILE A 224 -20.88 -2.22 0.10
CA ILE A 224 -20.54 -0.81 -0.16
C ILE A 224 -19.15 -0.73 -0.80
N GLY A 225 -18.19 -1.50 -0.31
CA GLY A 225 -16.86 -1.63 -0.90
C GLY A 225 -16.87 -2.00 -2.38
N ASP A 226 -17.64 -3.01 -2.78
CA ASP A 226 -17.78 -3.41 -4.19
C ASP A 226 -18.42 -2.30 -5.03
N ARG A 227 -19.50 -1.65 -4.54
CA ARG A 227 -20.16 -0.56 -5.27
C ARG A 227 -19.22 0.62 -5.48
N VAL A 228 -18.54 1.08 -4.44
CA VAL A 228 -17.54 2.15 -4.50
C VAL A 228 -16.40 1.76 -5.42
N SER A 229 -15.88 0.53 -5.29
CA SER A 229 -14.83 0.00 -6.16
C SER A 229 -15.26 0.03 -7.63
N ARG A 230 -16.50 -0.33 -7.97
CA ARG A 230 -17.01 -0.19 -9.35
C ARG A 230 -17.08 1.27 -9.78
N ALA A 231 -17.55 2.16 -8.92
CA ALA A 231 -17.75 3.57 -9.26
C ALA A 231 -16.42 4.29 -9.57
N ILE A 232 -15.38 4.05 -8.77
CA ILE A 232 -14.07 4.73 -8.93
C ILE A 232 -13.19 4.09 -10.01
N ASN A 233 -13.54 2.90 -10.51
CA ASN A 233 -12.77 2.17 -11.53
C ASN A 233 -13.47 2.14 -12.90
N ARG A 234 -14.46 3.01 -13.14
CA ARG A 234 -15.13 3.19 -14.43
C ARG A 234 -14.43 4.23 -15.30
#